data_AF-A0A1X6ZZJ6-F1
#
_entry.id   AF-A0A1X6ZZJ6-F1
#
_cell.length_a   1.000
_cell.length_b   1.000
_cell.length_c   1.000
_cell.angle_alpha   90.00
_cell.angle_beta   90.00
_cell.angle_gamma   90.00
#
_symmetry.space_group_name_H-M   'P 1'
#
loop_
_entity.id
_entity.type
_entity.pdbx_description
1 polymer ?
#
loop_
_entity_poly.entity_id
_entity_poly.type
_entity_poly.pdbx_seq_one_letter_code
_entity_poly.pdbx_strand_id
1 'polypeptide(L)'
;MTLKSHGRKSISATLKPRSLMDEPETLAGVWTAQIITLLPQAFPGLLGESLTGKALKDGLWQLQTVNLREHGLGKHRNVDDTPAGGGAGMVLRADVMESAIAEARPRARGHHPLVYLSPRGRRFDQQMARDWARGDGVTLICGRFEGLDERVIEHFGIQEVSLGDFVMTGGESAALAMLDATVRLLPGVLGNAASTEEESFSEGLLEHPQYTRPPEWQGREIPEVIMSGHHGEIAKWRRRMAEEITRARRPDLWAATREALLDDAVREVRDAESLAAFLDAEAPELQALAEALRNRESEAPLPADPYRALAQLVRQSRG
;
A
#
# COMPACT_ATOMS: atom_id res chain seq x y z
N MET A 1 25.14 7.75 19.13
CA MET A 1 24.65 9.14 19.09
C MET A 1 24.01 9.36 17.74
N THR A 2 22.69 9.20 17.64
CA THR A 2 21.93 9.54 16.44
C THR A 2 21.96 11.06 16.29
N LEU A 3 22.57 11.55 15.22
CA LEU A 3 22.55 12.96 14.85
C LEU A 3 21.10 13.37 14.68
N LYS A 4 20.59 14.28 15.53
CA LYS A 4 19.33 14.97 15.25
C LYS A 4 19.48 15.64 13.90
N SER A 5 18.61 15.29 12.95
CA SER A 5 18.49 16.04 11.71
C SER A 5 17.98 17.42 12.07
N HIS A 6 18.86 18.40 12.20
CA HIS A 6 18.46 19.80 12.16
C HIS A 6 18.15 20.14 10.70
N GLY A 7 16.99 19.69 10.23
CA GLY A 7 16.48 20.00 8.90
C GLY A 7 16.55 21.50 8.66
N ARG A 8 17.09 21.91 7.52
CA ARG A 8 17.21 23.32 7.15
C ARG A 8 15.79 23.88 7.00
N LYS A 9 15.46 24.95 7.71
CA LYS A 9 14.13 25.58 7.64
C LYS A 9 13.84 26.01 6.20
N SER A 10 12.61 25.78 5.73
CA SER A 10 12.17 26.33 4.45
C SER A 10 11.34 27.60 4.68
N ILE A 11 11.74 28.70 4.05
CA ILE A 11 11.05 29.99 4.17
C ILE A 11 10.25 30.19 2.89
N SER A 12 8.93 30.38 3.03
CA SER A 12 8.04 30.78 1.93
C SER A 12 7.39 32.11 2.27
N ALA A 13 7.51 33.10 1.38
CA ALA A 13 6.97 34.44 1.59
C ALA A 13 5.43 34.40 1.61
N THR A 14 4.81 35.00 2.63
CA THR A 14 3.35 35.11 2.72
C THR A 14 2.93 36.50 3.18
N LEU A 15 1.79 36.97 2.65
CA LEU A 15 1.23 38.31 2.92
C LEU A 15 0.39 38.37 4.21
N LYS A 16 0.12 37.22 4.86
CA LYS A 16 -0.55 37.15 6.16
C LYS A 16 0.50 37.16 7.28
N PRO A 17 0.40 38.04 8.30
CA PRO A 17 1.24 37.95 9.49
C PRO A 17 1.06 36.57 10.15
N ARG A 18 2.16 35.86 10.41
CA ARG A 18 2.15 34.53 11.05
C ARG A 18 2.79 34.61 12.44
N SER A 19 2.20 33.92 13.42
CA SER A 19 2.84 33.70 14.72
C SER A 19 4.01 32.74 14.56
N LEU A 20 5.20 33.13 15.03
CA LEU A 20 6.40 32.29 15.00
C LEU A 20 6.37 31.14 16.04
N MET A 21 5.42 31.16 16.98
CA MET A 21 5.37 30.18 18.07
C MET A 21 4.33 29.06 17.87
N ASP A 22 3.37 29.22 16.94
CA ASP A 22 2.15 28.40 16.94
C ASP A 22 1.98 27.46 15.73
N GLU A 23 2.78 27.59 14.66
CA GLU A 23 2.73 26.68 13.50
C GLU A 23 3.96 25.77 13.42
N PRO A 24 3.80 24.46 13.13
CA PRO A 24 4.93 23.56 12.94
C PRO A 24 5.79 24.04 11.77
N GLU A 25 7.06 24.36 12.06
CA GLU A 25 8.03 24.86 11.10
C GLU A 25 8.20 23.89 9.92
N THR A 26 7.99 24.33 8.68
CA THR A 26 8.18 23.48 7.50
C THR A 26 9.66 23.17 7.27
N LEU A 27 10.07 21.94 7.59
CA LEU A 27 11.44 21.45 7.39
C LEU A 27 11.70 21.14 5.90
N ALA A 28 12.83 21.59 5.35
CA ALA A 28 13.20 21.28 3.98
C ALA A 28 13.67 19.83 3.85
N GLY A 29 13.18 19.13 2.81
CA GLY A 29 13.60 17.76 2.48
C GLY A 29 13.06 16.69 3.43
N VAL A 30 12.04 17.03 4.23
CA VAL A 30 11.39 16.09 5.16
C VAL A 30 10.05 15.66 4.58
N TRP A 31 9.83 14.34 4.52
CA TRP A 31 8.60 13.76 4.00
C TRP A 31 7.37 14.31 4.73
N THR A 32 6.35 14.77 4.01
CA THR A 32 5.22 15.50 4.61
C THR A 32 3.86 14.91 4.20
N ALA A 33 3.07 14.47 5.17
CA ALA A 33 1.64 14.18 4.99
C ALA A 33 0.82 15.46 5.13
N GLN A 34 -0.03 15.75 4.14
CA GLN A 34 -1.03 16.81 4.22
C GLN A 34 -2.43 16.19 4.23
N ILE A 35 -3.30 16.64 5.13
CA ILE A 35 -4.66 16.10 5.26
C ILE A 35 -5.69 17.20 5.09
N ILE A 36 -6.49 17.14 4.03
CA ILE A 36 -7.66 18.01 3.85
C ILE A 36 -8.85 17.31 4.50
N THR A 37 -9.37 17.86 5.60
CA THR A 37 -10.38 17.19 6.43
C THR A 37 -11.28 18.19 7.16
N LEU A 38 -12.47 17.73 7.55
CA LEU A 38 -13.36 18.43 8.50
C LEU A 38 -13.01 18.17 9.97
N LEU A 39 -12.11 17.23 10.26
CA LEU A 39 -11.67 16.85 11.61
C LEU A 39 -10.15 16.99 11.77
N PRO A 40 -9.56 18.19 11.62
CA PRO A 40 -8.11 18.38 11.78
C PRO A 40 -7.61 17.89 13.15
N GLN A 41 -8.42 17.98 14.20
CA GLN A 41 -8.10 17.51 15.56
C GLN A 41 -7.97 15.98 15.69
N ALA A 42 -8.42 15.20 14.70
CA ALA A 42 -8.23 13.75 14.70
C ALA A 42 -6.77 13.35 14.42
N PHE A 43 -5.94 14.29 13.97
CA PHE A 43 -4.53 14.07 13.64
C PHE A 43 -3.61 14.72 14.68
N PRO A 44 -2.46 14.08 15.01
CA PRO A 44 -1.90 12.88 14.37
C PRO A 44 -2.54 11.57 14.82
N GLY A 45 -3.40 11.57 15.85
CA GLY A 45 -4.03 10.35 16.37
C GLY A 45 -2.98 9.31 16.77
N LEU A 46 -3.17 8.06 16.35
CA LEU A 46 -2.22 6.97 16.60
C LEU A 46 -0.84 7.20 15.97
N LEU A 47 -0.73 8.03 14.92
CA LEU A 47 0.57 8.38 14.32
C LEU A 47 1.43 9.26 15.24
N GLY A 48 0.84 9.85 16.29
CA GLY A 48 1.54 10.61 17.32
C GLY A 48 2.18 9.74 18.40
N GLU A 49 1.95 8.43 18.37
CA GLU A 49 2.37 7.48 19.39
C GLU A 49 3.52 6.58 18.91
N SER A 50 4.19 5.90 19.85
CA SER A 50 5.22 4.89 19.55
C SER A 50 6.33 5.40 18.60
N LEU A 51 6.80 4.57 17.67
CA LEU A 51 7.91 4.86 16.75
C LEU A 51 7.56 5.95 15.72
N THR A 52 6.35 5.94 15.17
CA THR A 52 5.88 6.97 14.22
C THR A 52 5.78 8.33 14.90
N GLY A 53 5.27 8.38 16.13
CA GLY A 53 5.21 9.58 16.96
C GLY A 53 6.57 10.10 17.40
N LYS A 54 7.50 9.20 17.75
CA LYS A 54 8.89 9.58 18.01
C LYS A 54 9.54 10.17 16.76
N ALA A 55 9.37 9.53 15.61
CA ALA A 55 9.88 10.02 14.34
C ALA A 55 9.30 11.39 13.94
N LEU A 56 8.02 11.63 14.26
CA LEU A 56 7.37 12.93 14.08
C LEU A 56 8.04 14.00 14.94
N LYS A 57 8.27 13.71 16.23
CA LYS A 57 8.96 14.62 17.18
C LYS A 57 10.42 14.87 16.79
N ASP A 58 11.09 13.87 16.25
CA ASP A 58 12.49 13.95 15.79
C ASP A 58 12.61 14.61 14.40
N GLY A 59 11.49 14.98 13.75
CA GLY A 59 11.47 15.67 12.46
C GLY A 59 11.85 14.79 11.27
N LEU A 60 11.69 13.46 11.38
CA LEU A 60 11.91 12.52 10.28
C LEU A 60 10.76 12.53 9.26
N TRP A 61 9.58 12.96 9.69
CA TRP A 61 8.43 13.24 8.84
C TRP A 61 7.59 14.35 9.46
N GLN A 62 6.69 14.96 8.67
CA GLN A 62 5.79 16.02 9.11
C GLN A 62 4.33 15.68 8.78
N LEU A 63 3.42 16.18 9.61
CA LEU A 63 1.98 16.12 9.38
C LEU A 63 1.40 17.54 9.40
N GLN A 64 0.62 17.86 8.38
CA GLN A 64 -0.09 19.13 8.26
C GLN A 64 -1.56 18.85 7.98
N THR A 65 -2.45 19.64 8.56
CA THR A 65 -3.89 19.56 8.28
C THR A 65 -4.35 20.85 7.62
N VAL A 66 -5.28 20.71 6.68
CA VAL A 66 -6.03 21.80 6.07
C VAL A 66 -7.48 21.60 6.50
N ASN A 67 -7.95 22.52 7.35
CA ASN A 67 -9.30 22.47 7.89
C ASN A 67 -10.30 22.89 6.80
N LEU A 68 -10.97 21.92 6.18
CA LEU A 68 -11.90 22.16 5.07
C LEU A 68 -13.02 23.15 5.46
N ARG A 69 -13.39 23.19 6.75
CA ARG A 69 -14.41 24.12 7.25
C ARG A 69 -14.00 25.58 7.16
N GLU A 70 -12.71 25.91 7.08
CA GLU A 70 -12.24 27.29 6.90
C GLU A 70 -12.45 27.82 5.47
N HIS A 71 -12.64 26.92 4.52
CA HIS A 71 -12.93 27.23 3.12
C HIS A 71 -14.44 27.24 2.81
N GLY A 72 -15.28 26.94 3.81
CA GLY A 72 -16.73 26.89 3.65
C GLY A 72 -17.34 28.27 3.35
N LEU A 73 -18.45 28.28 2.62
CA LEU A 73 -19.07 29.50 2.12
C LEU A 73 -20.08 30.12 3.10
N GLY A 74 -20.20 31.44 3.02
CA GLY A 74 -21.18 32.22 3.79
C GLY A 74 -20.90 32.25 5.29
N LYS A 75 -21.87 32.79 6.04
CA LYS A 75 -21.76 33.01 7.49
C LYS A 75 -21.55 31.71 8.29
N HIS A 76 -22.12 30.61 7.81
CA HIS A 76 -22.08 29.31 8.49
C HIS A 76 -20.94 28.40 8.04
N ARG A 77 -20.10 28.86 7.10
CA ARG A 77 -19.01 28.09 6.50
C ARG A 77 -19.49 26.73 5.98
N ASN A 78 -20.49 26.76 5.09
CA ASN A 78 -21.05 25.57 4.48
C ASN A 78 -20.03 24.94 3.53
N VAL A 79 -19.77 23.64 3.70
CA VAL A 79 -18.78 22.88 2.92
C VAL A 79 -19.42 21.90 1.94
N ASP A 80 -20.73 21.71 2.09
CA ASP A 80 -21.53 20.69 1.46
C ASP A 80 -22.86 21.29 0.97
N ASP A 81 -23.51 20.60 0.05
CA ASP A 81 -24.86 20.93 -0.43
C ASP A 81 -25.62 19.65 -0.82
N THR A 82 -26.92 19.76 -1.08
CA THR A 82 -27.73 18.61 -1.52
C THR A 82 -27.27 18.08 -2.89
N PRO A 83 -27.32 16.76 -3.13
CA PRO A 83 -26.95 16.19 -4.42
C PRO A 83 -27.81 16.71 -5.57
N ALA A 84 -27.18 17.09 -6.68
CA ALA A 84 -27.91 17.35 -7.92
C ALA A 84 -28.59 16.06 -8.42
N GLY A 85 -29.84 16.15 -8.86
CA GLY A 85 -30.65 14.98 -9.24
C GLY A 85 -31.48 14.38 -8.11
N GLY A 86 -31.37 14.93 -6.88
CA GLY A 86 -32.07 14.43 -5.70
C GLY A 86 -31.35 13.26 -5.03
N GLY A 87 -31.89 12.81 -3.89
CA GLY A 87 -31.26 11.80 -3.04
C GLY A 87 -31.18 12.26 -1.59
N ALA A 88 -30.89 11.32 -0.70
CA ALA A 88 -30.60 11.64 0.70
C ALA A 88 -29.12 12.08 0.84
N GLY A 89 -28.80 12.74 1.94
CA GLY A 89 -27.43 13.12 2.28
C GLY A 89 -26.98 14.44 1.65
N MET A 90 -25.66 14.68 1.72
CA MET A 90 -24.99 15.91 1.28
C MET A 90 -23.72 15.55 0.52
N VAL A 91 -23.27 16.42 -0.38
CA VAL A 91 -22.03 16.25 -1.17
C VAL A 91 -21.10 17.42 -0.90
N LEU A 92 -19.82 17.14 -0.66
CA LEU A 92 -18.80 18.17 -0.50
C LEU A 92 -18.66 18.98 -1.80
N ARG A 93 -18.71 20.30 -1.68
CA ARG A 93 -18.76 21.20 -2.83
C ARG A 93 -17.40 21.34 -3.52
N ALA A 94 -17.43 21.43 -4.84
CA ALA A 94 -16.23 21.61 -5.67
C ALA A 94 -15.48 22.92 -5.36
N ASP A 95 -16.19 24.04 -5.18
CA ASP A 95 -15.59 25.37 -4.92
C ASP A 95 -14.87 25.45 -3.57
N VAL A 96 -15.43 24.82 -2.54
CA VAL A 96 -14.81 24.69 -1.22
C VAL A 96 -13.56 23.81 -1.29
N MET A 97 -13.63 22.68 -1.99
CA MET A 97 -12.49 21.78 -2.12
C MET A 97 -11.36 22.39 -2.98
N GLU A 98 -11.69 23.09 -4.06
CA GLU A 98 -10.72 23.84 -4.87
C GLU A 98 -9.93 24.83 -4.00
N SER A 99 -10.61 25.59 -3.15
CA SER A 99 -9.96 26.55 -2.24
C SER A 99 -9.01 25.85 -1.25
N ALA A 100 -9.40 24.70 -0.70
CA ALA A 100 -8.57 23.92 0.21
C ALA A 100 -7.33 23.31 -0.49
N ILE A 101 -7.51 22.79 -1.71
CA ILE A 101 -6.41 22.29 -2.54
C ILE A 101 -5.45 23.43 -2.88
N ALA A 102 -5.95 24.63 -3.18
CA ALA A 102 -5.13 25.80 -3.46
C ALA A 102 -4.27 26.23 -2.26
N GLU A 103 -4.74 26.01 -1.02
CA GLU A 103 -3.92 26.21 0.18
C GLU A 103 -2.88 25.09 0.38
N ALA A 104 -3.25 23.83 0.16
CA ALA A 104 -2.35 22.68 0.38
C ALA A 104 -1.20 22.63 -0.64
N ARG A 105 -1.51 22.94 -1.91
CA ARG A 105 -0.59 22.70 -3.04
C ARG A 105 0.75 23.44 -2.94
N PRO A 106 0.83 24.72 -2.51
CA PRO A 106 2.12 25.39 -2.33
C PRO A 106 3.01 24.76 -1.24
N ARG A 107 2.44 24.01 -0.30
CA ARG A 107 3.16 23.28 0.74
C ARG A 107 3.62 21.89 0.27
N ALA A 108 2.99 21.34 -0.79
CA ALA A 108 3.39 20.10 -1.43
C ALA A 108 4.60 20.35 -2.35
N ARG A 109 5.65 19.53 -2.22
CA ARG A 109 6.87 19.67 -3.03
C ARG A 109 7.21 18.34 -3.70
N GLY A 110 7.85 18.41 -4.87
CA GLY A 110 8.33 17.23 -5.58
C GLY A 110 7.23 16.22 -5.89
N HIS A 111 7.50 14.93 -5.69
CA HIS A 111 6.55 13.86 -5.91
C HIS A 111 5.60 13.74 -4.71
N HIS A 112 4.45 14.43 -4.80
CA HIS A 112 3.47 14.57 -3.73
C HIS A 112 2.05 14.35 -4.28
N PRO A 113 1.59 13.10 -4.43
CA PRO A 113 0.29 12.80 -5.02
C PRO A 113 -0.87 13.40 -4.22
N LEU A 114 -1.92 13.82 -4.94
CA LEU A 114 -3.20 14.25 -4.39
C LEU A 114 -4.19 13.08 -4.49
N VAL A 115 -4.63 12.59 -3.33
CA VAL A 115 -5.39 11.35 -3.22
C VAL A 115 -6.71 11.61 -2.50
N TYR A 116 -7.81 11.13 -3.07
CA TYR A 116 -9.11 11.08 -2.44
C TYR A 116 -9.36 9.68 -1.88
N LEU A 117 -9.65 9.62 -0.57
CA LEU A 117 -9.94 8.37 0.12
C LEU A 117 -11.40 7.97 -0.15
N SER A 118 -11.56 7.03 -1.08
CA SER A 118 -12.85 6.67 -1.69
C SER A 118 -12.94 5.15 -1.83
N PRO A 119 -14.08 4.52 -1.46
CA PRO A 119 -14.27 3.08 -1.65
C PRO A 119 -14.28 2.66 -3.13
N ARG A 120 -14.49 3.61 -4.07
CA ARG A 120 -14.39 3.39 -5.52
C ARG A 120 -12.96 3.27 -6.03
N GLY A 121 -12.00 3.74 -5.23
CA GLY A 121 -10.60 3.83 -5.63
C GLY A 121 -9.89 2.49 -5.76
N ARG A 122 -8.68 2.52 -6.31
CA ARG A 122 -7.78 1.37 -6.28
C ARG A 122 -7.55 0.97 -4.82
N ARG A 123 -7.65 -0.32 -4.50
CA ARG A 123 -7.34 -0.80 -3.14
C ARG A 123 -5.88 -0.50 -2.79
N PHE A 124 -5.66 0.06 -1.60
CA PHE A 124 -4.35 0.31 -1.05
C PHE A 124 -3.63 -1.01 -0.78
N ASP A 125 -2.38 -1.10 -1.23
CA ASP A 125 -1.53 -2.27 -1.08
C ASP A 125 -0.13 -1.85 -0.58
N GLN A 126 0.69 -2.84 -0.22
CA GLN A 126 2.03 -2.57 0.32
C GLN A 126 2.95 -1.90 -0.72
N GLN A 127 2.70 -2.09 -2.02
CA GLN A 127 3.47 -1.44 -3.07
C GLN A 127 3.16 0.06 -3.10
N MET A 128 1.89 0.45 -2.98
CA MET A 128 1.47 1.85 -2.89
C MET A 128 2.06 2.55 -1.67
N ALA A 129 2.11 1.87 -0.51
CA ALA A 129 2.79 2.38 0.68
C ALA A 129 4.29 2.67 0.42
N ARG A 130 4.99 1.74 -0.26
CA ARG A 130 6.40 1.91 -0.65
C ARG A 130 6.58 3.07 -1.63
N ASP A 131 5.67 3.21 -2.59
CA ASP A 131 5.73 4.28 -3.59
C ASP A 131 5.50 5.66 -2.95
N TRP A 132 4.57 5.77 -2.01
CA TRP A 132 4.37 7.00 -1.23
C TRP A 132 5.57 7.33 -0.33
N ALA A 133 6.16 6.32 0.31
CA ALA A 133 7.34 6.50 1.17
C ALA A 133 8.59 6.94 0.40
N ARG A 134 8.71 6.57 -0.89
CA ARG A 134 9.80 7.03 -1.79
C ARG A 134 9.61 8.45 -2.30
N GLY A 135 8.39 8.99 -2.26
CA GLY A 135 8.09 10.36 -2.65
C GLY A 135 8.51 11.39 -1.61
N ASP A 136 8.04 12.62 -1.79
CA ASP A 136 8.29 13.74 -0.88
C ASP A 136 7.16 13.92 0.15
N GLY A 137 6.03 13.23 -0.05
CA GLY A 137 4.84 13.36 0.77
C GLY A 137 3.60 12.79 0.09
N VAL A 138 2.45 12.95 0.74
CA VAL A 138 1.13 12.67 0.14
C VAL A 138 0.10 13.67 0.67
N THR A 139 -0.82 14.11 -0.18
CA THR A 139 -1.96 14.93 0.22
C THR A 139 -3.21 14.06 0.17
N LEU A 140 -3.81 13.79 1.34
CA LEU A 140 -5.00 12.96 1.47
C LEU A 140 -6.23 13.84 1.69
N ILE A 141 -7.27 13.63 0.89
CA ILE A 141 -8.58 14.24 1.06
C ILE A 141 -9.47 13.24 1.80
N CYS A 142 -9.86 13.61 3.01
CA CYS A 142 -10.82 12.86 3.80
C CYS A 142 -12.24 13.30 3.44
N GLY A 143 -12.92 12.53 2.61
CA GLY A 143 -14.34 12.75 2.31
C GLY A 143 -15.24 12.47 3.51
N ARG A 144 -16.43 13.05 3.49
CA ARG A 144 -17.55 12.76 4.40
C ARG A 144 -18.86 12.86 3.62
N PHE A 145 -19.98 12.60 4.30
CA PHE A 145 -21.31 12.59 3.69
C PHE A 145 -21.38 11.57 2.55
N GLU A 146 -22.03 11.91 1.43
CA GLU A 146 -22.12 11.02 0.26
C GLU A 146 -20.85 11.03 -0.61
N GLY A 147 -19.95 11.98 -0.39
CA GLY A 147 -18.67 12.06 -1.09
C GLY A 147 -18.29 13.47 -1.53
N LEU A 148 -17.43 13.51 -2.54
CA LEU A 148 -16.91 14.72 -3.16
C LEU A 148 -17.49 14.92 -4.56
N ASP A 149 -17.81 16.16 -4.91
CA ASP A 149 -18.28 16.51 -6.26
C ASP A 149 -17.31 15.99 -7.34
N GLU A 150 -17.82 15.20 -8.27
CA GLU A 150 -17.00 14.51 -9.28
C GLU A 150 -16.14 15.49 -10.11
N ARG A 151 -16.65 16.70 -10.36
CA ARG A 151 -15.97 17.69 -11.20
C ARG A 151 -14.63 18.12 -10.61
N VAL A 152 -14.49 18.17 -9.28
CA VAL A 152 -13.22 18.53 -8.65
C VAL A 152 -12.23 17.36 -8.68
N ILE A 153 -12.72 16.12 -8.64
CA ILE A 153 -11.90 14.92 -8.82
C ILE A 153 -11.31 14.93 -10.24
N GLU A 154 -12.14 15.10 -11.26
CA GLU A 154 -11.73 15.16 -12.67
C GLU A 154 -10.80 16.34 -12.95
N HIS A 155 -11.15 17.55 -12.48
CA HIS A 155 -10.38 18.77 -12.75
C HIS A 155 -8.94 18.70 -12.25
N PHE A 156 -8.73 18.15 -11.04
CA PHE A 156 -7.40 18.02 -10.44
C PHE A 156 -6.73 16.67 -10.73
N GLY A 157 -7.39 15.76 -11.45
CA GLY A 157 -6.89 14.41 -11.68
C GLY A 157 -6.60 13.67 -10.37
N ILE A 158 -7.51 13.80 -9.39
CA ILE A 158 -7.31 13.27 -8.04
C ILE A 158 -7.33 11.75 -8.08
N GLN A 159 -6.31 11.12 -7.49
CA GLN A 159 -6.25 9.66 -7.43
C GLN A 159 -7.22 9.14 -6.38
N GLU A 160 -8.16 8.26 -6.76
CA GLU A 160 -9.04 7.60 -5.79
C GLU A 160 -8.35 6.36 -5.22
N VAL A 161 -8.29 6.24 -3.88
CA VAL A 161 -7.71 5.08 -3.19
C VAL A 161 -8.65 4.57 -2.11
N SER A 162 -8.89 3.25 -2.11
CA SER A 162 -9.76 2.55 -1.17
C SER A 162 -8.95 1.83 -0.11
N LEU A 163 -9.42 1.85 1.15
CA LEU A 163 -8.84 1.02 2.22
C LEU A 163 -9.25 -0.46 2.07
N GLY A 164 -10.41 -0.73 1.45
CA GLY A 164 -10.96 -2.06 1.27
C GLY A 164 -12.45 -2.04 0.96
N ASP A 165 -13.05 -3.22 0.82
CA ASP A 165 -14.45 -3.39 0.40
C ASP A 165 -15.42 -3.24 1.58
N PHE A 166 -15.46 -2.03 2.14
CA PHE A 166 -16.38 -1.64 3.20
C PHE A 166 -16.56 -0.12 3.20
N VAL A 167 -17.59 0.35 3.90
CA VAL A 167 -17.95 1.77 3.96
C VAL A 167 -17.62 2.33 5.34
N MET A 168 -17.07 3.55 5.38
CA MET A 168 -16.73 4.28 6.60
C MET A 168 -17.47 5.62 6.63
N THR A 169 -17.58 6.23 7.82
CA THR A 169 -18.23 7.54 8.00
C THR A 169 -17.40 8.74 7.51
N GLY A 170 -16.15 8.50 7.12
CA GLY A 170 -15.23 9.49 6.59
C GLY A 170 -13.87 8.88 6.27
N GLY A 171 -13.04 9.65 5.57
CA GLY A 171 -11.71 9.21 5.15
C GLY A 171 -10.65 9.22 6.26
N GLU A 172 -10.91 9.80 7.44
CA GLU A 172 -9.87 10.04 8.45
C GLU A 172 -9.21 8.76 8.96
N SER A 173 -9.99 7.70 9.22
CA SER A 173 -9.43 6.41 9.64
C SER A 173 -8.63 5.72 8.54
N ALA A 174 -9.05 5.88 7.28
CA ALA A 174 -8.29 5.38 6.12
C ALA A 174 -6.96 6.14 5.98
N ALA A 175 -6.97 7.46 6.17
CA ALA A 175 -5.75 8.26 6.18
C ALA A 175 -4.77 7.79 7.25
N LEU A 176 -5.23 7.60 8.49
CA LEU A 176 -4.40 7.11 9.59
C LEU A 176 -3.80 5.73 9.27
N ALA A 177 -4.59 4.79 8.76
CA ALA A 177 -4.12 3.45 8.43
C ALA A 177 -3.09 3.44 7.29
N MET A 178 -3.36 4.17 6.20
CA MET A 178 -2.45 4.21 5.05
C MET A 178 -1.16 4.97 5.37
N LEU A 179 -1.24 6.04 6.19
CA LEU A 179 -0.06 6.75 6.67
C LEU A 179 0.77 5.92 7.64
N ASP A 180 0.17 5.11 8.51
CA ASP A 180 0.92 4.20 9.39
C ASP A 180 1.76 3.21 8.57
N ALA A 181 1.14 2.58 7.57
CA ALA A 181 1.82 1.67 6.64
C ALA A 181 2.92 2.36 5.81
N THR A 182 2.75 3.64 5.50
CA THR A 182 3.71 4.42 4.69
C THR A 182 4.87 4.95 5.53
N VAL A 183 4.58 5.65 6.64
CA VAL A 183 5.57 6.35 7.47
C VAL A 183 6.55 5.36 8.10
N ARG A 184 6.11 4.16 8.47
CA ARG A 184 7.02 3.13 8.99
C ARG A 184 8.11 2.72 8.00
N LEU A 185 7.90 2.90 6.69
CA LEU A 185 8.88 2.58 5.65
C LEU A 185 9.91 3.69 5.45
N LEU A 186 9.71 4.87 6.06
CA LEU A 186 10.66 5.98 5.93
C LEU A 186 11.98 5.65 6.64
N PRO A 187 13.13 6.03 6.06
CA PRO A 187 14.43 5.80 6.67
C PRO A 187 14.53 6.38 8.09
N GLY A 188 14.95 5.54 9.05
CA GLY A 188 15.15 5.94 10.44
C GLY A 188 13.90 5.92 11.31
N VAL A 189 12.71 5.61 10.78
CA VAL A 189 11.49 5.44 11.58
C VAL A 189 11.51 4.10 12.31
N LEU A 190 11.70 3.00 11.57
CA LEU A 190 11.92 1.69 12.17
C LEU A 190 13.40 1.51 12.52
N GLY A 191 13.67 1.06 13.76
CA GLY A 191 15.03 0.91 14.28
C GLY A 191 15.84 -0.24 13.65
N ASN A 192 15.20 -1.13 12.88
CA ASN A 192 15.85 -2.25 12.21
C ASN A 192 15.32 -2.40 10.79
N ALA A 193 16.12 -2.03 9.78
CA ALA A 193 15.73 -2.12 8.38
C ALA A 193 15.40 -3.57 7.94
N ALA A 194 16.12 -4.56 8.48
CA ALA A 194 15.90 -5.97 8.18
C ALA A 194 14.49 -6.46 8.59
N SER A 195 13.87 -5.82 9.59
CA SER A 195 12.50 -6.18 9.99
C SER A 195 11.48 -5.92 8.87
N THR A 196 11.72 -4.96 7.98
CA THR A 196 10.80 -4.67 6.86
C THR A 196 10.96 -5.62 5.67
N GLU A 197 12.06 -6.38 5.63
CA GLU A 197 12.37 -7.33 4.56
C GLU A 197 11.65 -8.67 4.81
N GLU A 198 11.59 -9.14 6.06
CA GLU A 198 10.99 -10.42 6.46
C GLU A 198 9.52 -10.32 6.93
N GLU A 199 8.77 -9.32 6.45
CA GLU A 199 7.35 -9.10 6.81
C GLU A 199 6.37 -9.70 5.79
N SER A 200 5.12 -9.87 6.22
CA SER A 200 4.03 -10.23 5.31
C SER A 200 3.95 -9.28 4.11
N PHE A 201 3.69 -9.85 2.94
CA PHE A 201 3.57 -9.18 1.63
C PHE A 201 4.88 -8.65 1.02
N SER A 202 6.03 -8.68 1.73
CA SER A 202 7.31 -8.23 1.17
C SER A 202 7.78 -9.09 -0.01
N GLU A 203 7.56 -10.41 0.06
CA GLU A 203 7.83 -11.36 -1.04
C GLU A 203 6.55 -12.01 -1.58
N GLY A 204 5.40 -11.36 -1.42
CA GLY A 204 4.09 -11.93 -1.80
C GLY A 204 3.55 -13.02 -0.87
N LEU A 205 4.29 -13.39 0.18
CA LEU A 205 3.89 -14.38 1.18
C LEU A 205 3.42 -13.74 2.50
N LEU A 206 2.61 -14.46 3.27
CA LEU A 206 2.37 -14.20 4.68
C LEU A 206 3.56 -14.65 5.53
N GLU A 207 3.73 -14.02 6.69
CA GLU A 207 4.83 -14.33 7.61
C GLU A 207 4.65 -15.69 8.30
N HIS A 208 5.78 -16.26 8.72
CA HIS A 208 5.83 -17.49 9.51
C HIS A 208 5.31 -17.25 10.94
N PRO A 209 4.93 -18.32 11.68
CA PRO A 209 4.55 -18.19 13.09
C PRO A 209 5.71 -17.68 13.94
N GLN A 210 5.42 -16.70 14.79
CA GLN A 210 6.36 -16.15 15.74
C GLN A 210 6.23 -16.83 17.10
N TYR A 211 7.36 -17.11 17.74
CA TYR A 211 7.43 -17.68 19.09
C TYR A 211 8.32 -16.83 19.97
N THR A 212 8.00 -16.78 21.25
CA THR A 212 8.82 -16.13 22.27
C THR A 212 8.74 -16.92 23.56
N ARG A 213 9.61 -16.59 24.52
CA ARG A 213 9.64 -17.22 25.84
C ARG A 213 8.30 -17.08 26.55
N PRO A 214 7.89 -18.07 27.38
CA PRO A 214 8.63 -19.27 27.78
C PRO A 214 8.65 -20.40 26.73
N PRO A 215 9.59 -21.37 26.80
CA PRO A 215 9.68 -22.48 25.85
C PRO A 215 8.45 -23.40 25.78
N GLU A 216 7.71 -23.50 26.89
CA GLU A 216 6.46 -24.24 26.96
C GLU A 216 5.38 -23.37 27.61
N TRP A 217 4.19 -23.34 27.00
CA TRP A 217 3.01 -22.70 27.55
C TRP A 217 1.79 -23.62 27.42
N GLN A 218 1.22 -24.04 28.56
CA GLN A 218 0.07 -24.95 28.61
C GLN A 218 0.26 -26.26 27.83
N GLY A 219 1.42 -26.92 27.96
CA GLY A 219 1.71 -28.15 27.21
C GLY A 219 2.02 -27.93 25.74
N ARG A 220 2.24 -26.68 25.31
CA ARG A 220 2.58 -26.33 23.92
C ARG A 220 4.02 -25.82 23.87
N GLU A 221 4.89 -26.59 23.26
CA GLU A 221 6.30 -26.28 23.11
C GLU A 221 6.56 -25.40 21.89
N ILE A 222 7.62 -24.58 21.96
CA ILE A 222 8.22 -23.94 20.79
C ILE A 222 8.88 -25.02 19.93
N PRO A 223 8.70 -25.03 18.58
CA PRO A 223 9.34 -26.02 17.72
C PRO A 223 10.85 -26.12 17.94
N GLU A 224 11.37 -27.34 18.06
CA GLU A 224 12.80 -27.59 18.36
C GLU A 224 13.74 -26.88 17.39
N VAL A 225 13.39 -26.83 16.10
CA VAL A 225 14.16 -26.12 15.06
C VAL A 225 14.34 -24.64 15.37
N ILE A 226 13.32 -23.97 15.93
CA ILE A 226 13.39 -22.56 16.36
C ILE A 226 14.32 -22.40 17.57
N MET A 227 14.38 -23.41 18.44
CA MET A 227 15.22 -23.44 19.64
C MET A 227 16.67 -23.90 19.36
N SER A 228 16.95 -24.42 18.17
CA SER A 228 18.24 -25.07 17.83
C SER A 228 19.44 -24.13 17.71
N GLY A 229 19.21 -22.83 17.48
CA GLY A 229 20.25 -21.86 17.13
C GLY A 229 20.84 -22.04 15.72
N HIS A 230 20.39 -23.03 14.94
CA HIS A 230 20.90 -23.28 13.60
C HIS A 230 20.22 -22.37 12.58
N HIS A 231 20.78 -21.17 12.37
CA HIS A 231 20.21 -20.12 11.51
C HIS A 231 19.74 -20.61 10.12
N GLY A 232 20.49 -21.49 9.46
CA GLY A 232 20.10 -22.05 8.16
C GLY A 232 18.84 -22.92 8.21
N GLU A 233 18.67 -23.75 9.24
CA GLU A 233 17.48 -24.61 9.39
C GLU A 233 16.28 -23.79 9.88
N ILE A 234 16.52 -22.77 10.70
CA ILE A 234 15.50 -21.79 11.08
C ILE A 234 14.98 -21.06 9.84
N ALA A 235 15.85 -20.55 8.97
CA ALA A 235 15.45 -19.86 7.75
C ALA A 235 14.63 -20.76 6.80
N LYS A 236 15.08 -22.00 6.58
CA LYS A 236 14.32 -22.99 5.79
C LYS A 236 12.95 -23.28 6.38
N TRP A 237 12.88 -23.47 7.70
CA TRP A 237 11.62 -23.72 8.40
C TRP A 237 10.68 -22.51 8.28
N ARG A 238 11.17 -21.29 8.49
CA ARG A 238 10.40 -20.05 8.35
C ARG A 238 9.83 -19.91 6.96
N ARG A 239 10.65 -20.14 5.93
CA ARG A 239 10.21 -20.12 4.53
C ARG A 239 9.10 -21.13 4.29
N ARG A 240 9.30 -22.40 4.67
CA ARG A 240 8.28 -23.45 4.51
C ARG A 240 6.95 -23.08 5.20
N MET A 241 7.01 -22.57 6.42
CA MET A 241 5.80 -22.16 7.16
C MET A 241 5.08 -20.97 6.51
N ALA A 242 5.83 -19.97 6.03
CA ALA A 242 5.27 -18.85 5.29
C ALA A 242 4.50 -19.33 4.04
N GLU A 243 5.08 -20.26 3.28
CA GLU A 243 4.45 -20.86 2.10
C GLU A 243 3.18 -21.66 2.46
N GLU A 244 3.25 -22.51 3.48
CA GLU A 244 2.11 -23.30 3.97
C GLU A 244 0.95 -22.41 4.44
N ILE A 245 1.23 -21.39 5.23
CA ILE A 245 0.23 -20.44 5.75
C ILE A 245 -0.37 -19.62 4.62
N THR A 246 0.46 -19.14 3.68
CA THR A 246 -0.03 -18.36 2.53
C THR A 246 -0.94 -19.21 1.67
N ARG A 247 -0.54 -20.44 1.33
CA ARG A 247 -1.36 -21.37 0.57
C ARG A 247 -2.71 -21.65 1.24
N ALA A 248 -2.72 -21.79 2.57
CA ALA A 248 -3.92 -22.10 3.32
C ALA A 248 -4.85 -20.89 3.52
N ARG A 249 -4.31 -19.69 3.77
CA ARG A 249 -5.10 -18.50 4.19
C ARG A 249 -5.30 -17.46 3.08
N ARG A 250 -4.37 -17.37 2.15
CA ARG A 250 -4.37 -16.42 1.02
C ARG A 250 -3.96 -17.14 -0.27
N PRO A 251 -4.78 -18.10 -0.74
CA PRO A 251 -4.49 -18.84 -1.97
C PRO A 251 -4.35 -17.93 -3.19
N ASP A 252 -4.98 -16.74 -3.17
CA ASP A 252 -4.79 -15.68 -4.14
C ASP A 252 -3.35 -15.15 -4.17
N LEU A 253 -2.75 -14.86 -3.01
CA LEU A 253 -1.35 -14.44 -2.92
C LEU A 253 -0.38 -15.58 -3.28
N TRP A 254 -0.72 -16.81 -2.88
CA TRP A 254 0.07 -17.98 -3.25
C TRP A 254 0.11 -18.17 -4.77
N ALA A 255 -1.03 -18.08 -5.45
CA ALA A 255 -1.12 -18.16 -6.90
C ALA A 255 -0.32 -17.04 -7.58
N ALA A 256 -0.48 -15.79 -7.13
CA ALA A 256 0.26 -14.65 -7.67
C ALA A 256 1.79 -14.79 -7.48
N THR A 257 2.23 -15.25 -6.31
CA THR A 257 3.65 -15.48 -6.03
C THR A 257 4.23 -16.58 -6.92
N ARG A 258 3.46 -17.65 -7.19
CA ARG A 258 3.88 -18.69 -8.14
C ARG A 258 3.96 -18.19 -9.57
N GLU A 259 2.99 -17.39 -10.01
CA GLU A 259 3.00 -16.79 -11.36
C GLU A 259 4.20 -15.85 -11.56
N ALA A 260 4.62 -15.16 -10.49
CA ALA A 260 5.80 -14.29 -10.52
C ALA A 260 7.12 -15.06 -10.76
N LEU A 261 7.18 -16.35 -10.41
CA LEU A 261 8.35 -17.22 -10.64
C LEU A 261 8.43 -17.79 -12.05
N LEU A 262 7.36 -17.70 -12.83
CA LEU A 262 7.34 -18.15 -14.21
C LEU A 262 8.10 -17.15 -15.08
N ASP A 263 8.98 -17.64 -15.94
CA ASP A 263 9.54 -16.82 -17.01
C ASP A 263 8.49 -16.51 -18.08
N ASP A 264 8.79 -15.51 -18.94
CA ASP A 264 7.81 -15.03 -19.92
C ASP A 264 7.38 -16.12 -20.91
N ALA A 265 8.30 -16.99 -21.35
CA ALA A 265 7.96 -18.06 -22.28
C ALA A 265 7.05 -19.13 -21.65
N VAL A 266 7.20 -19.42 -20.34
CA VAL A 266 6.28 -20.30 -19.61
C VAL A 266 4.94 -19.61 -19.35
N ARG A 267 4.92 -18.29 -19.10
CA ARG A 267 3.67 -17.53 -18.93
C ARG A 267 2.80 -17.58 -20.19
N GLU A 268 3.39 -17.49 -21.37
CA GLU A 268 2.63 -17.54 -22.63
C GLU A 268 1.98 -18.91 -22.91
N VAL A 269 2.32 -19.95 -22.16
CA VAL A 269 1.65 -21.25 -22.25
C VAL A 269 0.27 -21.18 -21.58
N ARG A 270 -0.81 -21.22 -22.37
CA ARG A 270 -2.20 -21.12 -21.88
C ARG A 270 -3.06 -22.34 -22.24
N ASP A 271 -2.63 -23.14 -23.21
CA ASP A 271 -3.38 -24.26 -23.79
C ASP A 271 -2.45 -25.33 -24.38
N ALA A 272 -3.04 -26.37 -24.99
CA ALA A 272 -2.28 -27.46 -25.60
C ALA A 272 -1.44 -27.01 -26.80
N GLU A 273 -1.89 -26.01 -27.56
CA GLU A 273 -1.20 -25.50 -28.74
C GLU A 273 0.05 -24.70 -28.35
N SER A 274 -0.10 -23.74 -27.43
CA SER A 274 1.00 -22.96 -26.87
C SER A 274 2.00 -23.83 -26.11
N LEU A 275 1.54 -24.90 -25.43
CA LEU A 275 2.45 -25.89 -24.83
C LEU A 275 3.21 -26.67 -25.90
N ALA A 276 2.56 -27.11 -26.99
CA ALA A 276 3.26 -27.81 -28.07
C ALA A 276 4.31 -26.91 -28.74
N ALA A 277 4.00 -25.63 -28.94
CA ALA A 277 4.97 -24.65 -29.44
C ALA A 277 6.15 -24.44 -28.49
N PHE A 278 5.89 -24.38 -27.17
CA PHE A 278 6.93 -24.32 -26.16
C PHE A 278 7.83 -25.57 -26.21
N LEU A 279 7.24 -26.77 -26.25
CA LEU A 279 8.00 -28.03 -26.31
C LEU A 279 8.87 -28.11 -27.56
N ASP A 280 8.40 -27.68 -28.72
CA ASP A 280 9.22 -27.66 -29.94
C ASP A 280 10.45 -26.74 -29.81
N ALA A 281 10.31 -25.61 -29.12
CA ALA A 281 11.40 -24.67 -28.89
C ALA A 281 12.36 -25.13 -27.77
N GLU A 282 11.81 -25.66 -26.69
CA GLU A 282 12.50 -25.84 -25.41
C GLU A 282 12.74 -27.30 -25.01
N ALA A 283 12.20 -28.26 -25.76
CA ALA A 283 12.40 -29.70 -25.56
C ALA A 283 12.11 -30.48 -26.86
N PRO A 284 12.90 -30.28 -27.93
CA PRO A 284 12.67 -30.94 -29.22
C PRO A 284 12.72 -32.47 -29.13
N GLU A 285 13.37 -33.03 -28.11
CA GLU A 285 13.33 -34.46 -27.78
C GLU A 285 11.92 -34.97 -27.41
N LEU A 286 10.99 -34.09 -27.04
CA LEU A 286 9.59 -34.39 -26.72
C LEU A 286 8.65 -34.10 -27.91
N GLN A 287 9.15 -34.02 -29.15
CA GLN A 287 8.36 -33.71 -30.34
C GLN A 287 7.11 -34.61 -30.50
N ALA A 288 7.21 -35.90 -30.17
CA ALA A 288 6.07 -36.82 -30.22
C ALA A 288 4.93 -36.42 -29.26
N LEU A 289 5.25 -35.82 -28.11
CA LEU A 289 4.25 -35.28 -27.18
C LEU A 289 3.64 -33.98 -27.72
N ALA A 290 4.44 -33.10 -28.33
CA ALA A 290 3.94 -31.89 -28.97
C ALA A 290 2.98 -32.21 -30.12
N GLU A 291 3.30 -33.21 -30.95
CA GLU A 291 2.41 -33.71 -32.01
C GLU A 291 1.12 -34.31 -31.45
N ALA A 292 1.21 -35.09 -30.37
CA ALA A 292 0.03 -35.65 -29.71
C ALA A 292 -0.88 -34.56 -29.10
N LEU A 293 -0.30 -33.48 -28.55
CA LEU A 293 -1.05 -32.34 -28.02
C LEU A 293 -1.80 -31.59 -29.12
N ARG A 294 -1.19 -31.42 -30.30
CA ARG A 294 -1.81 -30.76 -31.47
C ARG A 294 -2.95 -31.57 -32.09
N ASN A 295 -2.84 -32.89 -32.06
CA ASN A 295 -3.82 -33.80 -32.64
C ASN A 295 -4.98 -34.13 -31.70
N ARG A 296 -5.03 -33.51 -30.51
CA ARG A 296 -6.08 -33.75 -29.53
C ARG A 296 -7.36 -33.01 -29.93
N GLU A 297 -8.40 -33.75 -30.31
CA GLU A 297 -9.74 -33.17 -30.52
C GLU A 297 -10.25 -32.57 -29.20
N SER A 298 -10.69 -31.31 -29.26
CA SER A 298 -11.07 -30.49 -28.10
C SER A 298 -12.31 -31.03 -27.39
N GLU A 299 -12.11 -31.78 -26.31
CA GLU A 299 -13.18 -32.04 -25.34
C GLU A 299 -12.73 -31.71 -23.91
N ALA A 300 -13.48 -30.77 -23.33
CA ALA A 300 -13.42 -30.21 -21.99
C ALA A 300 -12.29 -29.19 -21.69
N PRO A 301 -12.63 -28.00 -21.16
CA PRO A 301 -11.64 -27.07 -20.65
C PRO A 301 -10.91 -27.71 -19.47
N LEU A 302 -9.60 -27.85 -19.61
CA LEU A 302 -8.72 -28.19 -18.48
C LEU A 302 -8.58 -26.95 -17.57
N PRO A 303 -8.25 -27.10 -16.28
CA PRO A 303 -7.95 -25.97 -15.40
C PRO A 303 -6.89 -25.04 -16.03
N ALA A 304 -6.80 -23.79 -15.61
CA ALA A 304 -5.94 -22.80 -16.30
C ALA A 304 -4.40 -23.02 -16.15
N ASP A 305 -3.93 -23.93 -15.28
CA ASP A 305 -2.52 -24.05 -14.87
C ASP A 305 -1.77 -25.39 -15.18
N PRO A 306 -2.36 -26.48 -15.74
CA PRO A 306 -1.62 -27.73 -15.93
C PRO A 306 -0.55 -27.61 -17.03
N TYR A 307 -0.80 -26.80 -18.06
CA TYR A 307 0.14 -26.62 -19.17
C TYR A 307 1.38 -25.84 -18.74
N ARG A 308 1.23 -24.77 -17.96
CA ARG A 308 2.35 -24.00 -17.40
C ARG A 308 3.17 -24.82 -16.42
N ALA A 309 2.50 -25.60 -15.56
CA ALA A 309 3.18 -26.50 -14.63
C ALA A 309 4.07 -27.52 -15.35
N LEU A 310 3.58 -28.10 -16.46
CA LEU A 310 4.35 -29.03 -17.28
C LEU A 310 5.52 -28.32 -17.99
N ALA A 311 5.30 -27.15 -18.59
CA ALA A 311 6.35 -26.37 -19.24
C ALA A 311 7.48 -26.01 -18.25
N GLN A 312 7.12 -25.58 -17.04
CA GLN A 312 8.07 -25.26 -15.97
C GLN A 312 8.95 -26.47 -15.57
N LEU A 313 8.34 -27.65 -15.43
CA LEU A 313 9.07 -28.89 -15.10
C LEU A 313 10.04 -29.30 -16.20
N VAL A 314 9.64 -29.18 -17.47
CA VAL A 314 10.49 -29.47 -18.64
C VAL A 314 11.70 -28.54 -18.67
N ARG A 315 11.51 -27.25 -18.40
CA ARG A 315 12.64 -26.31 -18.39
C ARG A 315 13.59 -26.55 -17.21
N GLN A 316 13.06 -26.87 -16.02
CA GLN A 316 13.86 -27.17 -14.83
C GLN A 316 14.72 -28.43 -14.98
N SER A 317 14.32 -29.42 -15.80
CA SER A 317 15.13 -30.63 -16.01
C SER A 317 16.33 -30.42 -16.93
N ARG A 318 16.44 -29.27 -17.59
CA ARG A 318 17.52 -28.93 -18.53
C ARG A 318 18.60 -28.03 -17.95
N GLY A 319 18.37 -27.41 -16.78
CA GLY A 319 19.30 -26.54 -16.05
C GLY A 319 19.89 -27.22 -14.83
#